data_AF-A0A0Q8Q544-F1
#
_entry.id   AF-A0A0Q8Q544-F1
#
_cell.length_a   1.000
_cell.length_b   1.000
_cell.length_c   1.000
_cell.angle_alpha   90.00
_cell.angle_beta   90.00
_cell.angle_gamma   90.00
#
_symmetry.space_group_name_H-M   'P 1'
#
loop_
_entity.id
_entity.type
_entity.pdbx_description
1 polymer ?
#
loop_
_entity_poly.entity_id
_entity_poly.type
_entity_poly.pdbx_seq_one_letter_code
_entity_poly.pdbx_strand_id
1 'polypeptide(L)' 'MSEDPEDRTRRTMIGRDRFGKISQVEGLQLSFTARAEFDSDEKRGLTHAQRRKRIIAKYLKK' A
#
# COMPACT_ATOMS: atom_id res chain seq x y z
N MET A 1 -34.11 7.92 -3.57
CA MET A 1 -33.07 6.89 -3.36
C MET A 1 -31.81 7.65 -3.05
N SER A 2 -31.46 7.75 -1.77
CA SER A 2 -30.27 8.49 -1.33
C SER A 2 -29.08 7.57 -1.55
N GLU A 3 -28.24 7.89 -2.53
CA GLU A 3 -26.98 7.19 -2.72
C GLU A 3 -26.06 7.51 -1.54
N ASP A 4 -25.87 6.55 -0.64
CA ASP A 4 -24.89 6.62 0.43
C ASP A 4 -23.48 6.86 -0.15
N PRO A 5 -22.74 7.86 0.33
CA PRO A 5 -21.39 8.18 -0.17
C PRO A 5 -20.35 7.08 0.13
N GLU A 6 -20.68 6.10 0.96
CA GLU A 6 -19.82 4.94 1.23
C GLU A 6 -19.74 3.95 0.05
N ASP A 7 -20.76 3.89 -0.82
CA ASP A 7 -20.81 2.91 -1.91
C ASP A 7 -19.84 3.27 -3.07
N ARG A 8 -19.61 4.58 -3.30
CA ARG A 8 -18.59 5.07 -4.24
C ARG A 8 -17.15 4.76 -3.82
N THR A 9 -16.95 4.33 -2.57
CA THR A 9 -15.63 4.05 -2.00
C THR A 9 -15.37 2.56 -1.80
N ARG A 10 -16.02 1.68 -2.57
CA ARG A 10 -15.35 0.43 -3.00
C ARG A 10 -14.21 0.78 -3.95
N ARG A 11 -13.22 1.52 -3.45
CA ARG A 11 -11.92 1.71 -4.11
C ARG A 11 -11.37 0.32 -4.33
N THR A 12 -11.36 -0.11 -5.57
CA THR A 12 -10.72 -1.36 -6.01
C THR A 12 -9.25 -1.27 -5.56
N MET A 13 -8.94 -1.81 -4.39
CA MET A 13 -7.59 -1.84 -3.88
C MET A 13 -6.82 -2.80 -4.77
N ILE A 14 -5.93 -2.26 -5.60
CA ILE A 14 -4.97 -3.05 -6.33
C ILE A 14 -3.92 -3.55 -5.33
N GLY A 15 -3.79 -4.87 -5.21
CA GLY A 15 -2.75 -5.47 -4.37
C GLY A 15 -1.34 -5.05 -4.81
N ARG A 16 -0.36 -5.23 -3.92
CA ARG A 16 1.05 -4.82 -4.10
C ARG A 16 1.60 -5.19 -5.46
N ASP A 17 1.36 -6.41 -5.92
CA ASP A 17 1.92 -6.91 -7.17
C ASP A 17 1.33 -6.21 -8.41
N ARG A 18 0.02 -5.91 -8.39
CA ARG A 18 -0.62 -5.14 -9.47
C ARG A 18 -0.15 -3.69 -9.46
N PHE A 19 -0.07 -3.08 -8.27
CA PHE A 19 0.48 -1.74 -8.12
C PHE A 19 1.92 -1.66 -8.65
N GLY A 20 2.77 -2.61 -8.28
CA GLY A 20 4.16 -2.68 -8.75
C GLY A 20 4.28 -2.78 -10.27
N LYS A 21 3.44 -3.58 -10.93
CA LYS A 21 3.40 -3.68 -12.40
C LYS A 21 3.02 -2.37 -13.08
N ILE A 22 2.07 -1.63 -12.51
CA ILE A 22 1.65 -0.32 -13.04
C ILE A 22 2.77 0.71 -12.83
N SER A 23 3.34 0.79 -11.62
CA SER A 23 4.44 1.70 -11.30
C SER A 23 5.69 1.47 -12.16
N GLN A 24 5.95 0.23 -12.58
CA GLN A 24 7.06 -0.08 -13.49
C GLN A 24 6.97 0.62 -14.83
N VAL A 25 5.76 0.92 -15.32
CA VAL A 25 5.56 1.67 -16.59
C VAL A 25 6.14 3.09 -16.48
N GLU A 26 6.12 3.66 -15.27
CA GLU A 26 6.69 4.98 -14.96
C GLU A 26 8.16 4.88 -14.49
N GLY A 27 8.78 3.70 -14.59
CA GLY A 27 10.14 3.46 -14.09
C GLY A 27 10.26 3.38 -12.57
N LEU A 28 9.14 3.39 -11.84
CA LEU A 28 9.11 3.30 -10.39
C LEU A 28 9.17 1.83 -9.95
N GLN A 29 10.21 1.47 -9.22
CA GLN A 29 10.37 0.14 -8.63
C GLN A 29 10.59 0.24 -7.13
N LEU A 30 10.06 -0.76 -6.41
CA LEU A 30 10.38 -0.91 -4.99
C LEU A 30 11.86 -1.30 -4.86
N SER A 31 12.58 -0.61 -3.98
CA SER A 31 13.91 -1.03 -3.58
C SER A 31 13.86 -2.42 -2.93
N PHE A 32 14.99 -3.13 -2.97
CA PHE A 32 15.13 -4.44 -2.31
C PHE A 32 14.74 -4.37 -0.82
N THR A 33 15.18 -3.30 -0.13
CA THR A 33 14.86 -3.07 1.28
C THR A 33 13.37 -2.84 1.52
N ALA A 34 12.70 -2.03 0.68
CA ALA A 34 11.27 -1.80 0.81
C ALA A 34 10.49 -3.10 0.61
N ARG A 35 10.90 -3.94 -0.36
CA ARG A 35 10.25 -5.23 -0.63
C ARG A 35 10.35 -6.19 0.57
N ALA A 36 11.54 -6.33 1.15
CA ALA A 36 11.75 -7.14 2.34
C ALA A 36 10.94 -6.66 3.56
N GLU A 37 10.75 -5.34 3.69
CA GLU A 37 9.90 -4.77 4.74
C GLU A 37 8.42 -5.12 4.53
N PHE A 38 7.90 -5.03 3.31
CA PHE A 38 6.53 -5.44 3.01
C PHE A 38 6.29 -6.93 3.25
N ASP A 39 7.24 -7.79 2.85
CA ASP A 39 7.16 -9.23 3.10
C ASP A 39 7.16 -9.54 4.61
N SER A 40 7.93 -8.77 5.39
CA SER A 40 7.95 -8.89 6.86
C SER A 40 6.63 -8.46 7.48
N ASP A 41 6.00 -7.41 6.94
CA ASP A 41 4.71 -6.92 7.42
C ASP A 41 3.57 -7.91 7.08
N GLU A 42 3.65 -8.59 5.93
CA GLU A 42 2.74 -9.68 5.56
C GLU A 42 2.90 -10.89 6.48
N LYS A 43 4.14 -11.30 6.78
CA LYS A 43 4.42 -12.39 7.74
C LYS A 43 3.91 -12.07 9.15
N ARG A 44 3.91 -10.80 9.55
CA ARG A 44 3.37 -10.34 10.84
C ARG A 44 1.84 -10.18 10.85
N GLY A 45 1.17 -10.38 9.71
CA GLY A 45 -0.27 -10.20 9.59
C GLY A 45 -0.72 -8.74 9.78
N LEU A 46 0.12 -7.76 9.45
CA LEU A 46 -0.23 -6.35 9.64
C LEU A 46 -1.35 -5.91 8.69
N THR A 47 -2.33 -5.19 9.24
CA THR A 47 -3.38 -4.55 8.46
C THR A 47 -2.79 -3.45 7.57
N HIS A 48 -3.52 -3.09 6.51
CA HIS A 48 -3.11 -2.01 5.62
C HIS A 48 -2.91 -0.67 6.36
N ALA A 49 -3.76 -0.39 7.36
CA ALA A 49 -3.66 0.82 8.19
C ALA A 49 -2.36 0.83 9.02
N GLN A 50 -2.00 -0.31 9.61
CA GLN A 50 -0.75 -0.45 10.37
C GLN A 50 0.49 -0.29 9.47
N ARG A 51 0.49 -0.93 8.30
CA ARG A 51 1.56 -0.78 7.29
C ARG A 51 1.74 0.68 6.88
N ARG A 52 0.63 1.37 6.56
CA ARG A 52 0.66 2.79 6.21
C ARG A 52 1.23 3.65 7.34
N LYS A 53 0.78 3.45 8.58
CA LYS A 53 1.28 4.19 9.76
C LYS A 53 2.79 4.01 9.93
N ARG A 54 3.31 2.80 9.78
CA ARG A 54 4.74 2.48 9.84
C ARG A 54 5.54 3.21 8.75
N ILE A 55 5.10 3.14 7.50
CA ILE A 55 5.78 3.78 6.35
C ILE A 55 5.82 5.30 6.55
N ILE A 56 4.68 5.89 6.90
CA ILE A 56 4.57 7.32 7.25
C ILE A 56 5.58 7.65 8.35
N ALA A 57 5.59 6.93 9.47
CA ALA A 57 6.51 7.21 10.57
C ALA A 57 7.99 7.09 10.19
N LYS A 58 8.35 6.19 9.27
CA LYS A 58 9.73 6.00 8.80
C LYS A 58 10.21 7.17 7.94
N TYR A 59 9.38 7.67 7.03
CA TYR A 59 9.78 8.68 6.04
C TYR A 59 9.40 10.12 6.43
N LEU A 60 8.50 10.32 7.40
CA LEU A 60 8.16 11.64 7.97
C LEU A 60 9.00 12.02 9.19
N LYS A 61 9.82 11.12 9.73
CA LYS A 61 10.88 11.51 10.68
C LYS A 61 11.96 12.26 9.90
N LYS A 62 11.73 13.56 9.71
CA LYS A 62 12.77 14.57 9.46
C LYS A 62 13.39 15.00 10.78
#